data_AF-F8PU81-F1
#
_entry.id   AF-F8PU81-F1
#
_cell.length_a   1.000
_cell.length_b   1.000
_cell.length_c   1.000
_cell.angle_alpha   90.00
_cell.angle_beta   90.00
_cell.angle_gamma   90.00
#
_symmetry.space_group_name_H-M   'P 1'
#
loop_
_entity.id
_entity.type
_entity.pdbx_description
1 polymer ?
#
loop_
_entity_poly.entity_id
_entity_poly.type
_entity_poly.pdbx_seq_one_letter_code
_entity_poly.pdbx_strand_id
1 'polypeptide(L)'
;MTSQPVSFPSPQTAQFNKVPDVPSVKVMKDMDKRLQTMCRIRTVPYDGALGDKYYVNPMADIIAQEMANPCVREHLRFYPEDAGKQVIEYWQASDWHRETEPLKLIPMANIGSQHFFIHKPCFLADGHACVPFGWFTCEHKLFARAWLLQPVVGEPWTHTDAQQGNQWRALAKGHHVYCFHIWFYCNDTLGNTSKKWNKHNSLLFTPAGLPHTHVHQELNGLLEHRNMVMGLRAQRR
;
A
#
# COMPACT_ATOMS: atom_id res chain seq x y z
N MET A 1 17.67 -14.18 10.67
CA MET A 1 18.24 -13.08 11.48
C MET A 1 17.25 -12.76 12.59
N THR A 2 17.60 -13.11 13.82
CA THR A 2 16.78 -12.94 15.03
C THR A 2 16.76 -11.46 15.42
N SER A 3 15.60 -10.82 15.34
CA SER A 3 15.41 -9.47 15.89
C SER A 3 15.52 -9.54 17.40
N GLN A 4 16.53 -8.85 17.96
CA GLN A 4 16.64 -8.62 19.40
C GLN A 4 15.38 -7.89 19.90
N PRO A 5 14.79 -8.28 21.04
CA PRO A 5 13.66 -7.56 21.61
C PRO A 5 14.11 -6.16 22.02
N VAL A 6 13.34 -5.16 21.63
CA VAL A 6 13.58 -3.77 22.04
C VAL A 6 13.28 -3.68 23.55
N SER A 7 14.32 -3.59 24.38
CA SER A 7 14.16 -3.38 25.82
C SER A 7 13.66 -1.96 26.08
N PHE A 8 12.52 -1.83 26.77
CA PHE A 8 12.02 -0.54 27.25
C PHE A 8 12.70 -0.18 28.57
N PRO A 9 13.25 1.04 28.72
CA PRO A 9 13.70 1.50 30.02
C PRO A 9 12.51 1.53 31.00
N SER A 10 12.76 1.19 32.26
CA SER A 10 11.79 1.33 33.35
C SER A 10 11.21 2.74 33.35
N PRO A 11 9.87 2.90 33.37
CA PRO A 11 9.24 4.20 33.13
C PRO A 11 9.60 5.16 34.28
N GLN A 12 10.29 6.26 33.95
CA GLN A 12 10.45 7.38 34.86
C GLN A 12 9.14 8.18 34.86
N THR A 13 8.27 7.86 35.82
CA THR A 13 6.97 8.48 35.97
C THR A 13 7.06 9.76 36.81
N ALA A 14 6.22 10.72 36.47
CA ALA A 14 6.12 12.02 37.11
C ALA A 14 4.68 12.25 37.59
N GLN A 15 4.47 13.29 38.39
CA GLN A 15 3.14 13.77 38.73
C GLN A 15 2.86 15.04 37.92
N PHE A 16 1.80 15.04 37.13
CA PHE A 16 1.35 16.21 36.36
C PHE A 16 -0.11 16.48 36.71
N ASN A 17 -0.44 17.71 37.12
CA ASN A 17 -1.80 18.09 37.53
C ASN A 17 -2.48 17.08 38.49
N LYS A 18 -1.74 16.58 39.49
CA LYS A 18 -2.21 15.61 40.50
C LYS A 18 -2.56 14.21 39.95
N VAL A 19 -2.35 13.93 38.67
CA VAL A 19 -2.44 12.58 38.12
C VAL A 19 -1.09 11.87 38.37
N PRO A 20 -1.06 10.79 39.17
CA PRO A 20 0.14 9.99 39.36
C PRO A 20 0.44 9.16 38.10
N ASP A 21 1.67 8.68 38.01
CA ASP A 21 2.10 7.69 37.01
C ASP A 21 2.06 8.16 35.54
N VAL A 22 2.23 9.46 35.29
CA VAL A 22 2.33 9.97 33.91
C VAL A 22 3.78 9.92 33.41
N PRO A 23 4.03 9.62 32.12
CA PRO A 23 5.37 9.71 31.55
C PRO A 23 5.95 11.11 31.73
N SER A 24 7.21 11.22 32.14
CA SER A 24 7.87 12.53 32.18
C SER A 24 7.95 13.16 30.77
N VAL A 25 8.06 14.48 30.68
CA VAL A 25 8.25 15.21 29.41
C VAL A 25 9.47 14.67 28.63
N LYS A 26 10.52 14.26 29.34
CA LYS A 26 11.71 13.65 28.73
C LYS A 26 11.37 12.31 28.09
N VAL A 27 10.68 11.42 28.81
CA VAL A 27 10.22 10.13 28.29
C VAL A 27 9.32 10.33 27.08
N MET A 28 8.38 11.28 27.12
CA MET A 28 7.54 11.61 25.96
C MET A 28 8.36 12.07 24.75
N LYS A 29 9.35 12.94 24.94
CA LYS A 29 10.23 13.42 23.85
C LYS A 29 11.11 12.30 23.28
N ASP A 30 11.63 11.43 24.13
CA ASP A 30 12.45 10.30 23.69
C ASP A 30 11.60 9.27 22.93
N MET A 31 10.37 9.01 23.40
CA MET A 31 9.39 8.19 22.70
C MET A 31 9.00 8.80 21.35
N ASP A 32 8.67 10.09 21.30
CA ASP A 32 8.34 10.80 20.06
C ASP A 32 9.51 10.73 19.07
N LYS A 33 10.74 10.99 19.51
CA LYS A 33 11.92 10.87 18.65
C LYS A 33 12.10 9.46 18.08
N ARG A 34 11.86 8.41 18.88
CA ARG A 34 11.91 7.01 18.42
C ARG A 34 10.79 6.71 17.42
N LEU A 35 9.56 7.14 17.70
CA LEU A 35 8.41 6.98 16.80
C LEU A 35 8.64 7.70 15.46
N GLN A 36 9.14 8.93 15.51
CA GLN A 36 9.52 9.70 14.32
C GLN A 36 10.69 9.07 13.56
N THR A 37 11.55 8.29 14.22
CA THR A 37 12.62 7.56 13.53
C THR A 37 12.07 6.33 12.80
N MET A 38 11.10 5.64 13.39
CA MET A 38 10.57 4.39 12.86
C MET A 38 9.46 4.60 11.81
N CYS A 39 8.55 5.53 12.06
CA CYS A 39 7.27 5.64 11.35
C CYS A 39 6.97 7.09 10.93
N ARG A 40 7.97 7.91 10.62
CA ARG A 40 7.71 9.27 10.13
C ARG A 40 7.40 9.27 8.65
N ILE A 41 6.37 10.02 8.26
CA ILE A 41 6.21 10.47 6.88
C ILE A 41 7.27 11.55 6.65
N ARG A 42 8.22 11.28 5.76
CA ARG A 42 9.27 12.25 5.44
C ARG A 42 8.65 13.47 4.75
N THR A 43 9.36 14.58 4.82
CA THR A 43 9.04 15.79 4.08
C THR A 43 10.27 16.15 3.26
N VAL A 44 10.20 15.94 1.96
CA VAL A 44 11.31 16.04 1.02
C VAL A 44 11.26 17.40 0.31
N PRO A 45 12.32 18.21 0.35
CA PRO A 45 12.38 19.47 -0.38
C PRO A 45 12.64 19.26 -1.88
N TYR A 46 12.05 20.12 -2.71
CA TYR A 46 12.23 20.21 -4.15
C TYR A 46 12.41 21.68 -4.54
N ASP A 47 13.32 21.95 -5.49
CA ASP A 47 13.43 23.25 -6.13
C ASP A 47 12.52 23.26 -7.36
N GLY A 48 11.59 24.20 -7.42
CA GLY A 48 10.71 24.36 -8.57
C GLY A 48 11.35 25.15 -9.70
N ALA A 49 10.76 25.04 -10.89
CA ALA A 49 11.29 25.62 -12.12
C ALA A 49 11.46 27.16 -12.07
N LEU A 50 10.77 27.86 -11.15
CA LEU A 50 10.83 29.31 -10.97
C LEU A 50 11.71 29.76 -9.78
N GLY A 51 12.45 28.84 -9.15
CA GLY A 51 13.34 29.14 -8.01
C GLY A 51 12.68 29.07 -6.63
N ASP A 52 11.40 28.74 -6.56
CA ASP A 52 10.68 28.49 -5.31
C ASP A 52 11.01 27.11 -4.74
N LYS A 53 11.02 26.97 -3.40
CA LYS A 53 11.14 25.67 -2.74
C LYS A 53 9.77 25.10 -2.39
N TYR A 54 9.59 23.82 -2.70
CA TYR A 54 8.42 23.03 -2.40
C TYR A 54 8.81 21.87 -1.51
N TYR A 55 7.87 21.38 -0.71
CA TYR A 55 8.08 20.22 0.14
C TYR A 55 7.02 19.18 -0.20
N VAL A 56 7.39 17.90 -0.20
CA VAL A 56 6.50 16.79 -0.55
C VAL A 56 6.58 15.71 0.52
N ASN A 57 5.43 15.18 0.90
CA ASN A 57 5.35 13.96 1.68
C ASN A 57 5.31 12.74 0.72
N PRO A 58 6.31 11.84 0.72
CA PRO A 58 6.34 10.73 -0.23
C PRO A 58 5.13 9.80 -0.07
N MET A 59 4.41 9.49 -1.16
CA MET A 59 3.28 8.56 -1.12
C MET A 59 3.69 7.18 -0.57
N ALA A 60 4.92 6.74 -0.86
CA ALA A 60 5.43 5.47 -0.33
C ALA A 60 5.42 5.42 1.20
N ASP A 61 5.76 6.52 1.87
CA ASP A 61 5.75 6.59 3.34
C ASP A 61 4.32 6.57 3.89
N ILE A 62 3.39 7.23 3.18
CA ILE A 62 1.97 7.24 3.54
C ILE A 62 1.39 5.84 3.40
N ILE A 63 1.55 5.21 2.23
CA ILE A 63 1.07 3.85 1.96
C ILE A 63 1.69 2.86 2.95
N ALA A 64 2.97 3.00 3.30
CA ALA A 64 3.60 2.14 4.29
C ALA A 64 2.93 2.24 5.67
N GLN A 65 2.50 3.42 6.08
CA GLN A 65 1.77 3.60 7.34
C GLN A 65 0.36 3.01 7.28
N GLU A 66 -0.35 3.19 6.17
CA GLU A 66 -1.69 2.63 6.01
C GLU A 66 -1.64 1.09 5.95
N MET A 67 -0.63 0.53 5.29
CA MET A 67 -0.37 -0.92 5.29
C MET A 67 0.04 -1.46 6.67
N ALA A 68 0.58 -0.61 7.55
CA ALA A 68 0.98 -0.98 8.91
C ALA A 68 -0.12 -0.73 9.95
N ASN A 69 -1.21 -0.05 9.58
CA ASN A 69 -2.31 0.25 10.50
C ASN A 69 -3.13 -1.02 10.78
N PRO A 70 -3.11 -1.58 12.00
CA PRO A 70 -3.77 -2.85 12.29
C PRO A 70 -5.29 -2.78 12.11
N CYS A 71 -5.90 -1.63 12.38
CA CYS A 71 -7.35 -1.41 12.24
C CYS A 71 -7.80 -1.26 10.78
N VAL A 72 -6.87 -1.03 9.85
CA VAL A 72 -7.15 -0.94 8.41
C VAL A 72 -6.73 -2.23 7.71
N ARG A 73 -5.57 -2.76 8.11
CA ARG A 73 -4.86 -3.81 7.41
C ARG A 73 -5.67 -5.11 7.30
N GLU A 74 -6.48 -5.42 8.30
CA GLU A 74 -7.33 -6.62 8.29
C GLU A 74 -8.49 -6.54 7.29
N HIS A 75 -8.93 -5.33 6.96
CA HIS A 75 -10.04 -5.10 6.04
C HIS A 75 -9.58 -4.92 4.58
N LEU A 76 -8.31 -4.57 4.35
CA LEU A 76 -7.77 -4.37 3.00
C LEU A 76 -7.84 -5.64 2.15
N ARG A 77 -8.48 -5.50 0.98
CA ARG A 77 -8.52 -6.48 -0.10
C ARG A 77 -7.55 -6.10 -1.22
N PHE A 78 -6.74 -7.06 -1.65
CA PHE A 78 -5.73 -6.86 -2.70
C PHE A 78 -6.01 -7.62 -4.00
N TYR A 79 -6.82 -8.69 -3.91
CA TYR A 79 -7.23 -9.45 -5.07
C TYR A 79 -8.54 -8.89 -5.62
N PRO A 80 -8.71 -8.80 -6.95
CA PRO A 80 -10.01 -8.60 -7.56
C PRO A 80 -10.97 -9.71 -7.13
N GLU A 81 -12.26 -9.40 -7.02
CA GLU A 81 -13.30 -10.37 -6.70
C GLU A 81 -14.28 -10.52 -7.87
N ASP A 82 -14.56 -11.75 -8.29
CA ASP A 82 -15.68 -12.03 -9.19
C ASP A 82 -16.95 -12.17 -8.34
N ALA A 83 -17.71 -11.08 -8.21
CA ALA A 83 -18.98 -11.03 -7.51
C ALA A 83 -20.19 -11.32 -8.42
N GLY A 84 -19.96 -11.86 -9.62
CA GLY A 84 -21.00 -12.17 -10.59
C GLY A 84 -21.62 -10.91 -11.21
N LYS A 85 -22.92 -10.69 -10.98
CA LYS A 85 -23.68 -9.59 -11.62
C LYS A 85 -23.81 -8.34 -10.77
N GLN A 86 -23.47 -8.41 -9.48
CA GLN A 86 -23.60 -7.29 -8.55
C GLN A 86 -22.21 -6.78 -8.18
N VAL A 87 -22.06 -5.46 -8.17
CA VAL A 87 -20.85 -4.77 -7.72
C VAL A 87 -21.27 -3.88 -6.57
N ILE A 88 -20.76 -4.18 -5.37
CA ILE A 88 -21.01 -3.43 -4.14
C ILE A 88 -19.73 -2.73 -3.71
N GLU A 89 -18.59 -3.37 -3.92
CA GLU A 89 -17.27 -2.90 -3.52
C GLU A 89 -16.37 -2.66 -4.73
N TYR A 90 -15.37 -1.78 -4.60
CA TYR A 90 -14.53 -1.38 -5.73
C TYR A 90 -13.71 -2.52 -6.33
N TRP A 91 -13.19 -3.44 -5.52
CA TRP A 91 -12.40 -4.58 -6.01
C TRP A 91 -13.24 -5.62 -6.76
N GLN A 92 -14.57 -5.45 -6.81
CA GLN A 92 -15.51 -6.29 -7.58
C GLN A 92 -15.78 -5.74 -8.99
N ALA A 93 -15.27 -4.55 -9.32
CA ALA A 93 -15.47 -3.95 -10.63
C ALA A 93 -14.89 -4.84 -11.74
N SER A 94 -15.62 -4.98 -12.85
CA SER A 94 -15.21 -5.82 -13.99
C SER A 94 -13.83 -5.45 -14.50
N ASP A 95 -13.48 -4.16 -14.48
CA ASP A 95 -12.19 -3.63 -14.91
C ASP A 95 -11.04 -4.33 -14.20
N TRP A 96 -11.22 -4.69 -12.92
CA TRP A 96 -10.17 -5.25 -12.09
C TRP A 96 -9.93 -6.73 -12.32
N HIS A 97 -10.93 -7.46 -12.80
CA HIS A 97 -10.82 -8.90 -13.05
C HIS A 97 -10.65 -9.23 -14.54
N ARG A 98 -11.26 -8.43 -15.44
CA ARG A 98 -11.43 -8.79 -16.85
C ARG A 98 -10.70 -7.87 -17.82
N GLU A 99 -10.58 -6.58 -17.50
CA GLU A 99 -10.12 -5.57 -18.48
C GLU A 99 -8.71 -5.04 -18.19
N THR A 100 -8.27 -5.11 -16.93
CA THR A 100 -6.93 -4.68 -16.54
C THR A 100 -5.89 -5.75 -16.89
N GLU A 101 -4.77 -5.29 -17.46
CA GLU A 101 -3.61 -6.12 -17.71
C GLU A 101 -3.11 -6.80 -16.42
N PRO A 102 -2.93 -8.12 -16.38
CA PRO A 102 -2.63 -8.82 -15.13
C PRO A 102 -1.35 -8.37 -14.40
N LEU A 103 -0.36 -7.85 -15.15
CA LEU A 103 0.86 -7.30 -14.56
C LEU A 103 0.65 -6.00 -13.77
N LYS A 104 -0.46 -5.30 -13.99
CA LYS A 104 -0.86 -4.09 -13.24
C LYS A 104 -1.67 -4.42 -11.99
N LEU A 105 -2.18 -5.64 -11.91
CA LEU A 105 -2.89 -6.17 -10.74
C LEU A 105 -1.88 -6.83 -9.78
N ILE A 106 -2.39 -7.61 -8.82
CA ILE A 106 -1.57 -8.41 -7.93
C ILE A 106 -0.88 -9.55 -8.70
N PRO A 107 0.46 -9.53 -8.84
CA PRO A 107 1.17 -10.47 -9.72
C PRO A 107 1.49 -11.80 -9.04
N MET A 108 1.09 -11.97 -7.79
CA MET A 108 1.53 -13.06 -6.93
C MET A 108 0.39 -13.55 -6.03
N ALA A 109 0.18 -14.85 -5.98
CA ALA A 109 -0.56 -15.52 -4.92
C ALA A 109 0.40 -16.08 -3.87
N ASN A 110 0.03 -15.95 -2.60
CA ASN A 110 0.65 -16.72 -1.54
C ASN A 110 -0.30 -17.85 -1.12
N ILE A 111 0.15 -19.09 -1.29
CA ILE A 111 -0.59 -20.30 -0.93
C ILE A 111 0.31 -21.13 -0.03
N GLY A 112 -0.08 -21.24 1.25
CA GLY A 112 0.77 -21.84 2.28
C GLY A 112 2.05 -21.03 2.49
N SER A 113 3.21 -21.65 2.27
CA SER A 113 4.53 -21.01 2.34
C SER A 113 5.14 -20.72 0.96
N GLN A 114 4.36 -20.89 -0.12
CA GLN A 114 4.85 -20.85 -1.49
C GLN A 114 4.27 -19.63 -2.23
N HIS A 115 5.14 -18.92 -2.96
CA HIS A 115 4.75 -17.81 -3.80
C HIS A 115 4.59 -18.26 -5.26
N PHE A 116 3.38 -18.10 -5.79
CA PHE A 116 3.03 -18.38 -7.18
C PHE A 116 2.91 -17.04 -7.92
N PHE A 117 3.79 -16.81 -8.89
CA PHE A 117 3.77 -15.59 -9.68
C PHE A 117 3.07 -15.85 -11.00
N ILE A 118 2.36 -14.84 -11.51
CA ILE A 118 1.86 -14.88 -12.88
C ILE A 118 3.01 -15.05 -13.89
N HIS A 119 2.72 -15.69 -15.01
CA HIS A 119 3.66 -15.96 -16.10
C HIS A 119 4.84 -16.85 -15.66
N LYS A 120 4.66 -17.69 -14.65
CA LYS A 120 5.63 -18.72 -14.25
C LYS A 120 4.95 -20.09 -14.17
N PRO A 121 5.50 -21.13 -14.83
CA PRO A 121 4.97 -22.49 -14.71
C PRO A 121 4.91 -22.95 -13.26
N CYS A 122 3.83 -23.65 -12.92
CA CYS A 122 3.64 -24.35 -11.66
C CYS A 122 2.86 -25.64 -11.86
N PHE A 123 2.91 -26.53 -10.86
CA PHE A 123 2.12 -27.76 -10.85
C PHE A 123 0.85 -27.58 -10.03
N LEU A 124 -0.25 -28.11 -10.55
CA LEU A 124 -1.48 -28.38 -9.81
C LEU A 124 -1.29 -29.60 -8.91
N ALA A 125 -2.19 -29.78 -7.93
CA ALA A 125 -2.11 -30.89 -6.98
C ALA A 125 -2.26 -32.28 -7.63
N ASP A 126 -2.90 -32.34 -8.80
CA ASP A 126 -3.06 -33.54 -9.62
C ASP A 126 -1.85 -33.83 -10.53
N GLY A 127 -0.80 -33.00 -10.46
CA GLY A 127 0.44 -33.15 -11.23
C GLY A 127 0.43 -32.48 -12.60
N HIS A 128 -0.69 -31.90 -13.04
CA HIS A 128 -0.72 -31.16 -14.31
C HIS A 128 0.06 -29.84 -14.18
N ALA A 129 0.80 -29.47 -15.23
CA ALA A 129 1.50 -28.20 -15.29
C ALA A 129 0.58 -27.10 -15.84
N CYS A 130 0.67 -25.90 -15.29
CA CYS A 130 -0.05 -24.73 -15.77
C CYS A 130 0.78 -23.45 -15.62
N VAL A 131 0.36 -22.38 -16.30
CA VAL A 131 0.93 -21.04 -16.14
C VAL A 131 -0.20 -20.09 -15.73
N PRO A 132 -0.25 -19.62 -14.47
CA PRO A 132 -1.22 -18.65 -14.03
C PRO A 132 -0.93 -17.30 -14.69
N PHE A 133 -1.98 -16.57 -15.05
CA PHE A 133 -1.89 -15.25 -15.65
C PHE A 133 -2.83 -14.24 -15.03
N GLY A 134 -3.60 -14.59 -13.99
CA GLY A 134 -4.39 -13.64 -13.23
C GLY A 134 -4.98 -14.28 -11.98
N TRP A 135 -4.86 -13.62 -10.83
CA TRP A 135 -5.38 -14.08 -9.55
C TRP A 135 -6.64 -13.29 -9.19
N PHE A 136 -7.66 -13.98 -8.69
CA PHE A 136 -8.91 -13.35 -8.29
C PHE A 136 -9.59 -14.19 -7.20
N THR A 137 -10.46 -13.58 -6.41
CA THR A 137 -11.30 -14.28 -5.44
C THR A 137 -12.71 -14.48 -5.95
N CYS A 138 -13.33 -15.60 -5.61
CA CYS A 138 -14.75 -15.84 -5.83
C CYS A 138 -15.27 -16.61 -4.60
N GLU A 139 -16.37 -16.16 -4.01
CA GLU A 139 -16.93 -16.75 -2.78
C GLU A 139 -15.86 -16.97 -1.68
N HIS A 140 -15.02 -15.94 -1.46
CA HIS A 140 -13.88 -15.94 -0.51
C HIS A 140 -12.76 -16.96 -0.77
N LYS A 141 -12.80 -17.68 -1.89
CA LYS A 141 -11.73 -18.59 -2.31
C LYS A 141 -10.86 -17.93 -3.38
N LEU A 142 -9.57 -18.20 -3.33
CA LEU A 142 -8.62 -17.71 -4.34
C LEU A 142 -8.59 -18.65 -5.55
N PHE A 143 -8.76 -18.07 -6.72
CA PHE A 143 -8.70 -18.74 -8.02
C PHE A 143 -7.62 -18.11 -8.91
N ALA A 144 -7.25 -18.85 -9.94
CA ALA A 144 -6.35 -18.39 -10.97
C ALA A 144 -6.97 -18.60 -12.36
N ARG A 145 -6.84 -17.62 -13.23
CA ARG A 145 -6.87 -17.86 -14.67
C ARG A 145 -5.50 -18.41 -15.06
N ALA A 146 -5.48 -19.55 -15.75
CA ALA A 146 -4.25 -20.23 -16.09
C ALA A 146 -4.32 -20.89 -17.47
N TRP A 147 -3.19 -20.95 -18.16
CA TRP A 147 -3.02 -21.81 -19.32
C TRP A 147 -2.59 -23.20 -18.86
N LEU A 148 -3.33 -24.24 -19.24
CA LEU A 148 -2.90 -25.61 -19.01
C LEU A 148 -1.76 -25.93 -19.97
N LEU A 149 -0.66 -26.47 -19.46
CA LEU A 149 0.47 -26.90 -20.28
C LEU A 149 0.28 -28.35 -20.66
N GLN A 150 0.36 -28.61 -21.97
CA GLN A 150 0.43 -29.96 -22.50
C GLN A 150 1.82 -30.20 -23.08
N PRO A 151 2.42 -31.39 -22.86
CA PRO A 151 3.68 -31.73 -23.48
C PRO A 151 3.46 -31.86 -24.99
N VAL A 152 4.07 -30.98 -25.76
CA VAL A 152 4.11 -31.05 -27.23
C VAL A 152 5.53 -31.32 -27.69
N VAL A 153 5.67 -32.16 -28.72
CA VAL A 153 6.97 -32.39 -29.37
C VAL A 153 7.08 -31.39 -30.52
N GLY A 154 8.02 -30.45 -30.43
CA GLY A 154 8.47 -29.66 -31.59
C GLY A 154 8.14 -28.16 -31.59
N GLU A 155 7.33 -27.64 -30.66
CA GLU A 155 7.10 -26.19 -30.56
C GLU A 155 7.71 -25.59 -29.29
N PRO A 156 8.61 -24.60 -29.40
CA PRO A 156 9.18 -23.93 -28.24
C PRO A 156 8.15 -23.00 -27.58
N TRP A 157 8.15 -22.94 -26.26
CA TRP A 157 7.33 -21.99 -25.49
C TRP A 157 7.80 -20.55 -25.74
N THR A 158 6.91 -19.69 -26.24
CA THR A 158 7.23 -18.29 -26.60
C THR A 158 6.63 -17.24 -25.66
N HIS A 159 5.69 -17.62 -24.78
CA HIS A 159 4.96 -16.65 -23.97
C HIS A 159 5.76 -16.08 -22.80
N THR A 160 6.78 -16.80 -22.31
CA THR A 160 7.64 -16.31 -21.22
C THR A 160 9.09 -16.69 -21.47
N ASP A 161 10.00 -15.77 -21.19
CA ASP A 161 11.43 -16.05 -21.20
C ASP A 161 11.86 -16.67 -19.86
N ALA A 162 12.46 -17.85 -19.93
CA ALA A 162 13.01 -18.54 -18.78
C ALA A 162 14.18 -17.77 -18.16
N GLN A 163 15.00 -17.10 -18.98
CA GLN A 163 16.19 -16.35 -18.55
C GLN A 163 15.84 -15.03 -17.87
N GLN A 164 14.82 -14.31 -18.37
CA GLN A 164 14.42 -13.00 -17.83
C GLN A 164 13.78 -13.10 -16.43
N GLY A 165 13.34 -14.28 -16.00
CA GLY A 165 12.71 -14.44 -14.68
C GLY A 165 11.33 -13.76 -14.62
N ASN A 166 10.82 -13.50 -13.41
CA ASN A 166 9.67 -12.62 -13.22
C ASN A 166 10.20 -11.38 -12.48
N GLN A 167 9.99 -10.19 -13.03
CA GLN A 167 10.55 -8.95 -12.47
C GLN A 167 10.16 -8.75 -10.99
N TRP A 168 8.90 -9.06 -10.66
CA TRP A 168 8.39 -8.93 -9.30
C TRP A 168 9.02 -9.94 -8.36
N ARG A 169 9.29 -11.16 -8.82
CA ARG A 169 10.03 -12.16 -8.03
C ARG A 169 11.45 -11.68 -7.70
N ALA A 170 12.16 -11.10 -8.67
CA ALA A 170 13.50 -10.57 -8.47
C ALA A 170 13.50 -9.37 -7.50
N LEU A 171 12.56 -8.45 -7.64
CA LEU A 171 12.41 -7.28 -6.78
C LEU A 171 11.97 -7.65 -5.35
N ALA A 172 11.08 -8.63 -5.21
CA ALA A 172 10.48 -9.00 -3.95
C ALA A 172 11.47 -9.64 -2.96
N LYS A 173 12.55 -10.27 -3.44
CA LYS A 173 13.57 -10.92 -2.58
C LYS A 173 12.98 -11.84 -1.50
N GLY A 174 11.90 -12.57 -1.85
CA GLY A 174 11.19 -13.46 -0.93
C GLY A 174 10.09 -12.80 -0.10
N HIS A 175 9.84 -11.50 -0.24
CA HIS A 175 8.69 -10.83 0.37
C HIS A 175 7.41 -10.98 -0.46
N HIS A 176 6.27 -10.68 0.15
CA HIS A 176 5.00 -10.62 -0.56
C HIS A 176 4.93 -9.38 -1.45
N VAL A 177 4.33 -9.54 -2.63
CA VAL A 177 4.02 -8.43 -3.53
C VAL A 177 2.52 -8.15 -3.45
N TYR A 178 2.18 -6.89 -3.12
CA TYR A 178 0.80 -6.41 -3.07
C TYR A 178 0.61 -5.32 -4.12
N CYS A 179 -0.56 -5.28 -4.75
CA CYS A 179 -1.00 -4.13 -5.52
C CYS A 179 -1.93 -3.27 -4.66
N PHE A 180 -1.44 -2.10 -4.24
CA PHE A 180 -2.20 -1.16 -3.42
C PHE A 180 -2.88 -0.14 -4.32
N HIS A 181 -4.10 -0.47 -4.75
CA HIS A 181 -4.89 0.39 -5.59
C HIS A 181 -5.48 1.55 -4.79
N ILE A 182 -5.47 2.75 -5.38
CA ILE A 182 -5.91 3.97 -4.73
C ILE A 182 -6.94 4.71 -5.59
N TRP A 183 -8.00 5.20 -4.95
CA TRP A 183 -8.83 6.26 -5.48
C TRP A 183 -8.17 7.58 -5.15
N PHE A 184 -7.64 8.25 -6.16
CA PHE A 184 -6.83 9.45 -5.99
C PHE A 184 -7.62 10.69 -6.39
N TYR A 185 -7.62 11.70 -5.53
CA TYR A 185 -8.25 12.98 -5.83
C TYR A 185 -7.34 14.15 -5.41
N CYS A 186 -7.32 15.17 -6.26
CA CYS A 186 -6.63 16.41 -6.02
C CYS A 186 -7.69 17.49 -5.84
N ASN A 187 -7.77 18.09 -4.66
CA ASN A 187 -8.60 19.26 -4.46
C ASN A 187 -7.72 20.50 -4.46
N ASP A 188 -8.04 21.46 -5.33
CA ASP A 188 -7.36 22.75 -5.31
C ASP A 188 -7.98 23.60 -4.21
N THR A 189 -7.26 23.83 -3.11
CA THR A 189 -7.77 24.59 -1.96
C THR A 189 -7.81 26.11 -2.19
N LEU A 190 -7.75 26.56 -3.45
CA LEU A 190 -7.73 27.97 -3.84
C LEU A 190 -9.00 28.77 -3.50
N GLY A 191 -10.06 28.13 -3.01
CA GLY A 191 -11.30 28.82 -2.59
C GLY A 191 -11.31 29.34 -1.15
N ASN A 192 -10.33 29.00 -0.31
CA ASN A 192 -10.34 29.45 1.09
C ASN A 192 -9.71 30.85 1.23
N THR A 193 -10.55 31.88 1.23
CA THR A 193 -10.19 33.30 1.39
C THR A 193 -9.44 33.63 2.70
N SER A 194 -9.37 32.69 3.66
CA SER A 194 -8.64 32.86 4.92
C SER A 194 -7.15 32.47 4.88
N LYS A 195 -6.68 31.73 3.86
CA LYS A 195 -5.29 31.22 3.79
C LYS A 195 -4.48 31.87 2.66
N LYS A 196 -4.18 33.16 2.85
CA LYS A 196 -3.62 34.06 1.83
C LYS A 196 -2.13 33.85 1.48
N TRP A 197 -1.40 32.89 2.09
CA TRP A 197 0.08 32.95 2.07
C TRP A 197 0.87 31.67 1.74
N ASN A 198 0.26 30.49 1.65
CA ASN A 198 0.93 29.28 1.13
C ASN A 198 -0.06 28.53 0.23
N LYS A 199 0.20 28.40 -1.06
CA LYS A 199 -0.59 27.50 -1.90
C LYS A 199 -0.21 26.08 -1.50
N HIS A 200 -1.18 25.37 -0.91
CA HIS A 200 -1.08 23.99 -0.53
C HIS A 200 -1.96 23.17 -1.47
N ASN A 201 -1.35 22.42 -2.38
CA ASN A 201 -2.10 21.38 -3.09
C ASN A 201 -2.15 20.18 -2.15
N SER A 202 -3.35 19.79 -1.72
CA SER A 202 -3.58 18.55 -1.00
C SER A 202 -3.92 17.46 -2.01
N LEU A 203 -3.10 16.43 -2.06
CA LEU A 203 -3.45 15.17 -2.70
C LEU A 203 -3.96 14.22 -1.64
N LEU A 204 -5.09 13.60 -1.92
CA LEU A 204 -5.78 12.70 -1.03
C LEU A 204 -6.06 11.39 -1.76
N PHE A 205 -6.11 10.29 -1.01
CA PHE A 205 -6.50 9.02 -1.60
C PHE A 205 -7.23 8.12 -0.60
N THR A 206 -8.09 7.27 -1.16
CA THR A 206 -8.73 6.18 -0.43
C THR A 206 -8.21 4.85 -0.97
N PRO A 207 -7.82 3.87 -0.12
CA PRO A 207 -7.48 2.54 -0.59
C PRO A 207 -8.71 1.91 -1.24
N ALA A 208 -8.61 1.56 -2.51
CA ALA A 208 -9.71 0.96 -3.26
C ALA A 208 -10.08 -0.44 -2.75
N GLY A 209 -9.14 -1.10 -2.06
CA GLY A 209 -9.36 -2.37 -1.39
C GLY A 209 -10.05 -2.28 -0.02
N LEU A 210 -10.38 -1.08 0.46
CA LEU A 210 -11.02 -0.90 1.76
C LEU A 210 -12.55 -0.89 1.60
N PRO A 211 -13.31 -1.67 2.39
CA PRO A 211 -14.77 -1.66 2.33
C PRO A 211 -15.32 -0.26 2.58
N HIS A 212 -16.36 0.13 1.82
CA HIS A 212 -16.98 1.45 1.93
C HIS A 212 -17.39 1.83 3.37
N THR A 213 -17.82 0.86 4.18
CA THR A 213 -18.20 1.02 5.60
C THR A 213 -17.05 1.49 6.51
N HIS A 214 -15.80 1.26 6.10
CA HIS A 214 -14.62 1.63 6.85
C HIS A 214 -13.98 2.93 6.33
N VAL A 215 -14.33 3.39 5.13
CA VAL A 215 -13.70 4.58 4.51
C VAL A 215 -13.83 5.84 5.39
N HIS A 216 -14.97 6.05 6.04
CA HIS A 216 -15.25 7.27 6.82
C HIS A 216 -14.99 7.16 8.34
N GLN A 217 -14.39 6.08 8.82
CA GLN A 217 -14.09 5.94 10.25
C GLN A 217 -12.96 6.88 10.67
N GLU A 218 -12.99 7.43 11.89
CA GLU A 218 -11.98 8.43 12.34
C GLU A 218 -10.53 7.91 12.34
N LEU A 219 -10.34 6.61 12.61
CA LEU A 219 -9.04 5.94 12.49
C LEU A 219 -8.50 5.94 11.05
N ASN A 220 -9.41 6.09 10.09
CA ASN A 220 -9.20 6.15 8.65
C ASN A 220 -9.36 7.60 8.13
N GLY A 221 -9.86 8.53 8.95
CA GLY A 221 -9.90 9.97 8.66
C GLY A 221 -8.51 10.59 8.50
N LEU A 222 -7.46 9.88 8.92
CA LEU A 222 -6.08 10.19 8.54
C LEU A 222 -5.81 9.95 7.04
N LEU A 223 -6.60 9.16 6.31
CA LEU A 223 -6.55 9.04 4.85
C LEU A 223 -7.11 10.29 4.15
N GLU A 224 -8.16 10.90 4.73
CA GLU A 224 -8.72 12.18 4.25
C GLU A 224 -7.97 13.43 4.76
N HIS A 225 -7.10 13.29 5.76
CA HIS A 225 -6.38 14.43 6.36
C HIS A 225 -4.85 14.35 6.28
N ARG A 226 -4.27 13.24 5.80
CA ARG A 226 -2.85 13.20 5.39
C ARG A 226 -2.73 13.87 4.02
N ASN A 227 -2.79 15.19 4.05
CA ASN A 227 -2.43 16.01 2.92
C ASN A 227 -1.02 15.62 2.48
N MET A 228 -0.84 15.23 1.22
CA MET A 228 0.43 15.52 0.58
C MET A 228 0.52 17.05 0.54
N VAL A 229 1.23 17.66 1.50
CA VAL A 229 1.30 19.12 1.58
C VAL A 229 2.36 19.58 0.60
N MET A 230 1.97 19.91 -0.63
CA MET A 230 2.81 20.70 -1.53
C MET A 230 2.83 22.15 -1.02
N GLY A 231 3.65 22.44 -0.02
CA GLY A 231 3.75 23.78 0.55
C GLY A 231 4.62 24.70 -0.29
N LEU A 232 4.01 25.65 -0.99
CA LEU A 232 4.69 26.85 -1.47
C LEU A 232 4.99 27.76 -0.28
N ARG A 233 6.26 27.92 0.09
CA ARG A 233 6.69 28.97 1.01
C ARG A 233 7.52 29.98 0.23
N ALA A 234 6.86 31.00 -0.31
CA ALA A 234 7.55 32.13 -0.91
C ALA A 234 8.26 32.93 0.19
N GLN A 235 9.54 32.66 0.42
CA GLN A 235 10.39 33.57 1.18
C GLN A 235 10.82 34.70 0.24
N ARG A 236 10.15 35.85 0.32
CA ARG A 236 10.71 37.09 -0.24
C ARG A 236 12.02 37.38 0.51
N ARG A 237 13.10 37.56 -0.25
CA ARG A 237 14.26 38.32 0.22
C ARG A 237 13.90 39.80 0.31
#